data_AF-A0A158KFF1-F1
#
_entry.id   AF-A0A158KFF1-F1
#
_cell.length_a   1.000
_cell.length_b   1.000
_cell.length_c   1.000
_cell.angle_alpha   90.00
_cell.angle_beta   90.00
_cell.angle_gamma   90.00
#
_symmetry.space_group_name_H-M   'P 1'
#
loop_
_entity.id
_entity.type
_entity.pdbx_description
1 polymer ?
#
loop_
_entity_poly.entity_id
_entity_poly.type
_entity_poly.pdbx_seq_one_letter_code
_entity_poly.pdbx_strand_id
1 'polypeptide(L)'
;MALHADQQVLNIRGYLNGRVSTDDNFTQYRKPGLNGSADAVPEGDFVAEPHAPMYFVALDPAGRLGWQKNHVDYSGLRSHVVSVLTERASNAYKALLRRLGISYVIAGKDEPDGAVLHQQHALSTAPAPTTRFNASVH
;
A
#
# COMPACT_ATOMS: atom_id res chain seq x y z
N MET A 1 -15.61 -30.10 10.33
CA MET A 1 -15.41 -28.70 10.76
C MET A 1 -14.83 -27.97 9.55
N ALA A 2 -15.66 -27.25 8.79
CA ALA A 2 -15.22 -26.54 7.60
C ALA A 2 -14.92 -25.08 7.98
N LEU A 3 -13.75 -24.59 7.59
CA LEU A 3 -13.41 -23.17 7.70
C LEU A 3 -14.32 -22.41 6.73
N HIS A 4 -15.22 -21.60 7.27
CA HIS A 4 -16.07 -20.71 6.47
C HIS A 4 -15.20 -19.62 5.85
N ALA A 5 -15.29 -19.46 4.52
CA ALA A 5 -14.51 -18.53 3.71
C ALA A 5 -15.00 -17.07 3.81
N ASP A 6 -15.80 -16.74 4.82
CA ASP A 6 -16.62 -15.52 4.82
C ASP A 6 -16.12 -14.45 5.81
N GLN A 7 -14.89 -14.57 6.32
CA GLN A 7 -14.26 -13.51 7.10
C GLN A 7 -12.78 -13.39 6.78
N GLN A 8 -12.47 -12.55 5.78
CA GLN A 8 -11.18 -11.86 5.74
C GLN A 8 -11.44 -10.36 5.87
N VAL A 9 -11.73 -9.92 7.09
CA VAL A 9 -11.65 -8.52 7.46
C VAL A 9 -10.26 -8.32 8.05
N LEU A 10 -9.28 -8.01 7.21
CA LEU A 10 -8.14 -7.24 7.70
C LEU A 10 -8.73 -5.89 8.12
N ASN A 11 -8.94 -5.69 9.41
CA ASN A 11 -9.51 -4.48 10.02
C ASN A 11 -8.50 -3.32 9.95
N ILE A 12 -8.06 -3.00 8.74
CA ILE A 12 -7.19 -1.86 8.44
C ILE A 12 -8.06 -0.69 8.02
N ARG A 13 -7.96 0.42 8.75
CA ARG A 13 -8.47 1.72 8.29
C ARG A 13 -7.51 2.24 7.23
N GLY A 14 -7.78 1.92 5.96
CA GLY A 14 -6.89 2.33 4.88
C GLY A 14 -7.54 2.38 3.50
N TYR A 15 -6.88 3.12 2.62
CA TYR A 15 -7.29 3.28 1.22
C TYR A 15 -6.43 2.38 0.33
N LEU A 16 -7.03 1.71 -0.65
CA LEU A 16 -6.29 0.93 -1.66
C LEU A 16 -6.29 1.70 -2.97
N ASN A 17 -5.10 2.00 -3.49
CA ASN A 17 -4.92 2.80 -4.68
C ASN A 17 -4.07 2.08 -5.73
N GLY A 18 -4.47 2.19 -7.00
CA GLY A 18 -3.69 1.68 -8.11
C GLY A 18 -2.41 2.50 -8.32
N ARG A 19 -1.43 1.90 -9.03
CA ARG A 19 -0.16 2.53 -9.35
C ARG A 19 -0.32 3.91 -10.00
N VAL A 20 -1.12 4.03 -11.06
CA VAL A 20 -1.27 5.28 -11.83
C VAL A 20 -1.77 6.42 -10.96
N SER A 21 -2.86 6.18 -10.21
CA SER A 21 -3.40 7.18 -9.28
C SER A 21 -2.41 7.53 -8.16
N THR A 22 -1.59 6.57 -7.73
CA THR A 22 -0.54 6.83 -6.74
C THR A 22 0.60 7.67 -7.33
N ASP A 23 0.96 7.42 -8.59
CA ASP A 23 1.92 8.23 -9.33
C ASP A 23 1.44 9.67 -9.50
N ASP A 24 0.19 9.86 -9.91
CA ASP A 24 -0.41 11.20 -10.11
C ASP A 24 -0.40 12.04 -8.81
N ASN A 25 -0.74 11.42 -7.68
CA ASN A 25 -1.01 12.14 -6.45
C ASN A 25 0.19 12.25 -5.50
N PHE A 26 1.11 11.27 -5.51
CA PHE A 26 2.11 11.15 -4.43
C PHE A 26 3.55 11.01 -4.90
N THR A 27 3.83 10.20 -5.93
CA THR A 27 5.23 10.00 -6.37
C THR A 27 5.63 10.94 -7.50
N GLN A 28 4.65 11.50 -8.23
CA GLN A 28 4.84 12.35 -9.40
C GLN A 28 5.67 11.66 -10.49
N TYR A 29 5.42 10.36 -10.73
CA TYR A 29 6.12 9.53 -11.72
C TYR A 29 7.64 9.45 -11.56
N ARG A 30 8.15 9.79 -10.37
CA ARG A 30 9.59 9.67 -10.09
C ARG A 30 10.04 8.22 -10.26
N LYS A 31 11.27 8.04 -10.72
CA LYS A 31 11.90 6.73 -10.73
C LYS A 31 12.31 6.36 -9.29
N PRO A 32 12.13 5.09 -8.87
CA PRO A 32 12.60 4.66 -7.56
C PRO A 32 14.11 4.79 -7.47
N GLY A 33 14.59 5.33 -6.34
CA GLY A 33 16.01 5.52 -6.05
C GLY A 33 16.70 4.21 -5.67
N LEU A 34 16.76 3.27 -6.62
CA LEU A 34 17.28 1.92 -6.46
C LEU A 34 18.80 1.92 -6.27
N ASN A 35 19.28 1.04 -5.39
CA ASN A 35 20.68 0.67 -5.33
C ASN A 35 20.86 -0.70 -6.00
N GLY A 36 21.56 -0.74 -7.14
CA GLY A 36 21.82 -1.99 -7.87
C GLY A 36 22.74 -2.97 -7.13
N SER A 37 23.47 -2.51 -6.11
CA SER A 37 24.33 -3.32 -5.23
C SER A 37 23.72 -3.53 -3.85
N ALA A 38 22.39 -3.42 -3.72
CA ALA A 38 21.74 -3.68 -2.44
C ALA A 38 21.87 -5.16 -2.05
N ASP A 39 22.20 -5.40 -0.77
CA ASP A 39 22.20 -6.74 -0.19
C ASP A 39 20.84 -7.41 -0.34
N ALA A 40 20.85 -8.75 -0.36
CA ALA A 40 19.62 -9.53 -0.35
C ALA A 40 18.81 -9.23 0.91
N VAL A 41 17.54 -8.88 0.73
CA VAL A 41 16.62 -8.72 1.86
C VAL A 41 15.92 -10.06 2.14
N PRO A 42 15.55 -10.33 3.41
CA PRO A 42 14.72 -11.48 3.76
C PRO A 42 13.50 -11.61 2.85
N GLU A 43 13.20 -12.86 2.48
CA GLU A 43 12.01 -13.20 1.71
C GLU A 43 10.72 -12.91 2.49
N GLY A 44 9.61 -12.81 1.76
CA GLY A 44 8.29 -12.54 2.32
C GLY A 44 8.07 -11.08 2.71
N ASP A 45 7.03 -10.89 3.52
CA ASP A 45 6.49 -9.59 3.91
C ASP A 45 7.44 -8.80 4.81
N PHE A 46 7.22 -7.50 4.86
CA PHE A 46 7.92 -6.59 5.75
C PHE A 46 6.95 -5.59 6.36
N VAL A 47 6.92 -5.54 7.70
CA VAL A 47 6.07 -4.62 8.45
C VAL A 47 6.96 -3.66 9.22
N ALA A 48 6.97 -2.40 8.81
CA ALA A 48 7.77 -1.36 9.46
C ALA A 48 7.02 -0.69 10.62
N GLU A 49 5.73 -0.45 10.44
CA GLU A 49 4.87 0.22 11.43
C GLU A 49 3.54 -0.55 11.56
N PRO A 50 3.43 -1.49 12.52
CA PRO A 50 2.23 -2.32 12.71
C PRO A 50 1.08 -1.60 13.44
N HIS A 51 1.35 -0.44 14.05
CA HIS A 51 0.38 0.28 14.86
C HIS A 51 0.10 1.70 14.33
N ALA A 52 0.27 1.91 13.02
CA ALA A 52 -0.09 3.19 12.41
C ALA A 52 -1.58 3.47 12.61
N PRO A 53 -1.96 4.74 12.90
CA PRO A 53 -3.35 5.11 13.07
C PRO A 53 -4.17 4.97 11.78
N MET A 54 -3.50 5.05 10.62
CA MET A 54 -4.07 4.93 9.28
C MET A 54 -3.04 4.37 8.29
N TYR A 55 -3.53 3.66 7.28
CA TYR A 55 -2.71 3.08 6.21
C TYR A 55 -3.12 3.57 4.82
N PHE A 56 -2.13 3.83 3.98
CA PHE A 56 -2.30 4.01 2.55
C PHE A 56 -1.71 2.80 1.83
N VAL A 57 -2.57 1.99 1.23
CA VAL A 57 -2.19 0.76 0.55
C VAL A 57 -2.07 1.03 -0.95
N ALA A 58 -0.89 0.79 -1.51
CA ALA A 58 -0.60 1.02 -2.93
C ALA A 58 -0.37 -0.31 -3.64
N LEU A 59 -1.11 -0.57 -4.71
CA LEU A 59 -0.86 -1.71 -5.59
C LEU A 59 0.29 -1.39 -6.54
N ASP A 60 1.42 -2.05 -6.32
CA ASP A 60 2.62 -1.89 -7.14
C ASP A 60 3.28 -3.24 -7.43
N PRO A 61 2.64 -4.12 -8.21
CA PRO A 61 3.06 -5.51 -8.40
C PRO A 61 4.55 -5.67 -8.80
N ALA A 62 5.04 -4.74 -9.62
CA ALA A 62 6.40 -4.79 -10.18
C ALA A 62 7.40 -3.86 -9.45
N GLY A 63 6.98 -3.16 -8.39
CA GLY A 63 7.86 -2.25 -7.65
C GLY A 63 8.39 -1.09 -8.50
N ARG A 64 7.49 -0.21 -8.96
CA ARG A 64 7.81 0.91 -9.86
C ARG A 64 7.56 2.28 -9.25
N LEU A 65 6.81 2.38 -8.14
CA LEU A 65 6.48 3.64 -7.51
C LEU A 65 7.74 4.30 -6.91
N GLY A 66 7.97 5.57 -7.28
CA GLY A 66 9.13 6.36 -6.88
C GLY A 66 9.10 6.93 -5.47
N TRP A 67 8.76 6.13 -4.46
CA TRP A 67 8.62 6.58 -3.07
C TRP A 67 9.86 7.31 -2.54
N GLN A 68 9.62 8.36 -1.76
CA GLN A 68 10.66 9.17 -1.11
C GLN A 68 10.54 9.15 0.43
N LYS A 69 9.36 8.79 0.95
CA LYS A 69 9.03 8.76 2.37
C LYS A 69 7.99 7.67 2.65
N ASN A 70 7.84 7.29 3.91
CA ASN A 70 6.97 6.19 4.35
C ASN A 70 5.50 6.55 4.62
N HIS A 71 5.09 7.78 4.32
CA HIS A 71 3.73 8.22 4.56
C HIS A 71 3.24 9.11 3.43
N VAL A 72 1.92 9.15 3.28
CA VAL A 72 1.23 10.19 2.52
C VAL A 72 0.40 11.02 3.47
N ASP A 73 0.20 12.29 3.13
CA ASP A 73 -0.65 13.22 3.86
C ASP A 73 -1.84 13.55 2.95
N TYR A 74 -3.07 13.22 3.37
CA TYR A 74 -4.28 13.51 2.61
C TYR A 74 -5.34 14.08 3.54
N SER A 75 -5.88 15.26 3.21
CA SER A 75 -6.89 15.98 4.01
C SER A 75 -6.53 16.11 5.50
N GLY A 76 -5.26 16.40 5.81
CA GLY A 76 -4.75 16.56 7.17
C GLY A 76 -4.49 15.25 7.93
N LEU A 77 -4.74 14.10 7.31
CA LEU A 77 -4.51 12.79 7.89
C LEU A 77 -3.26 12.14 7.29
N ARG A 78 -2.27 11.88 8.14
CA ARG A 78 -1.07 11.14 7.78
C ARG A 78 -1.36 9.64 7.80
N SER A 79 -1.04 8.96 6.70
CA SER A 79 -1.23 7.51 6.56
C SER A 79 0.10 6.84 6.23
N HIS A 80 0.41 5.76 6.93
CA HIS A 80 1.60 4.94 6.67
C HIS A 80 1.44 4.18 5.35
N VAL A 81 2.47 4.21 4.50
CA VAL A 81 2.42 3.53 3.20
C VAL A 81 2.66 2.04 3.38
N VAL A 82 1.79 1.24 2.74
CA VAL A 82 1.94 -0.20 2.55
C VAL A 82 1.94 -0.47 1.05
N SER A 83 3.00 -1.07 0.52
CA SER A 83 3.06 -1.47 -0.89
C SER A 83 2.67 -2.93 -1.05
N VAL A 84 1.72 -3.23 -1.93
CA VAL A 84 1.38 -4.60 -2.32
C VAL A 84 2.18 -4.93 -3.57
N LEU A 85 3.04 -5.94 -3.46
CA LEU A 85 3.96 -6.37 -4.50
C LEU A 85 3.60 -7.80 -4.95
N THR A 86 4.14 -8.23 -6.08
CA THR A 86 4.25 -9.66 -6.41
C THR A 86 5.71 -10.09 -6.33
N GLU A 87 6.01 -11.37 -6.52
CA GLU A 87 7.40 -11.88 -6.58
C GLU A 87 8.25 -11.23 -7.69
N ARG A 88 7.62 -10.56 -8.67
CA ARG A 88 8.32 -9.79 -9.71
C ARG A 88 9.03 -8.54 -9.20
N ALA A 89 8.69 -8.04 -8.02
CA ALA A 89 9.37 -6.89 -7.44
C ALA A 89 10.84 -7.23 -7.11
N SER A 90 11.76 -6.46 -7.68
CA SER A 90 13.20 -6.71 -7.53
C SER A 90 13.66 -6.63 -6.06
N ASN A 91 14.75 -7.33 -5.74
CA ASN A 91 15.42 -7.19 -4.43
C ASN A 91 15.78 -5.72 -4.14
N ALA A 92 16.33 -5.00 -5.12
CA ALA A 92 16.69 -3.59 -4.97
C ALA A 92 15.49 -2.71 -4.60
N TYR A 93 14.29 -3.00 -5.13
CA TYR A 93 13.07 -2.29 -4.77
C TYR A 93 12.62 -2.61 -3.34
N LYS A 94 12.62 -3.89 -2.95
CA LYS A 94 12.31 -4.28 -1.57
C LYS A 94 13.29 -3.66 -0.57
N ALA A 95 14.57 -3.58 -0.92
CA ALA A 95 15.60 -2.90 -0.13
C ALA A 95 15.33 -1.38 -0.02
N LEU A 96 14.91 -0.73 -1.11
CA LEU A 96 14.46 0.68 -1.08
C LEU A 96 13.32 0.87 -0.08
N LEU A 97 12.27 0.04 -0.14
CA LEU A 97 11.14 0.14 0.78
C LEU A 97 11.57 -0.03 2.23
N ARG A 98 12.40 -1.04 2.53
CA ARG A 98 12.94 -1.26 3.88
C ARG A 98 13.77 -0.07 4.37
N ARG A 99 14.64 0.49 3.52
CA ARG A 99 15.43 1.69 3.84
C ARG A 99 14.53 2.88 4.18
N LEU A 100 13.44 3.04 3.46
CA LEU A 100 12.48 4.12 3.71
C LEU A 100 11.56 3.82 4.90
N GLY A 101 11.55 2.60 5.43
CA GLY A 101 10.59 2.17 6.44
C GLY A 101 9.17 2.05 5.89
N ILE A 102 9.01 1.67 4.62
CA ILE A 102 7.71 1.38 4.00
C ILE A 102 7.40 -0.09 4.18
N SER A 103 6.22 -0.39 4.71
CA SER A 103 5.75 -1.78 4.81
C SER A 103 5.41 -2.32 3.42
N TYR A 104 5.60 -3.61 3.20
CA TYR A 104 5.12 -4.27 2.00
C TYR A 104 4.65 -5.70 2.26
N VAL A 105 3.74 -6.16 1.41
CA VAL A 105 3.27 -7.55 1.37
C VAL A 105 3.49 -8.13 -0.01
N ILE A 106 3.84 -9.42 -0.08
CA ILE A 106 3.96 -10.17 -1.34
C ILE A 106 2.66 -10.94 -1.55
N ALA A 107 1.91 -10.55 -2.58
CA ALA A 107 0.64 -11.18 -2.95
C ALA A 107 0.74 -11.69 -4.39
N GLY A 108 0.95 -12.99 -4.57
CA GLY A 108 1.08 -13.64 -5.86
C GLY A 108 2.48 -13.56 -6.50
N LYS A 109 2.67 -14.36 -7.55
CA LYS A 109 3.94 -14.45 -8.29
C LYS A 109 4.06 -13.37 -9.35
N ASP A 110 3.16 -13.41 -10.33
CA ASP A 110 3.16 -12.49 -11.47
C ASP A 110 2.08 -11.41 -11.35
N GLU A 111 0.90 -11.82 -10.90
CA GLU A 111 -0.26 -10.95 -10.70
C GLU A 111 -0.69 -10.98 -9.22
N PRO A 112 -1.30 -9.89 -8.71
CA PRO A 112 -1.86 -9.88 -7.37
C PRO A 112 -2.90 -10.98 -7.17
N ASP A 113 -2.90 -11.59 -5.99
CA ASP A 113 -3.90 -12.60 -5.63
C ASP A 113 -5.33 -12.05 -5.75
N GLY A 114 -6.28 -12.91 -6.14
CA GLY A 114 -7.67 -12.51 -6.41
C GLY A 114 -8.36 -11.80 -5.23
N ALA A 115 -7.99 -12.15 -3.98
CA ALA A 115 -8.50 -11.48 -2.78
C ALA A 115 -8.10 -9.99 -2.73
N VAL A 116 -6.87 -9.66 -3.10
CA VAL A 116 -6.37 -8.27 -3.18
C VAL A 116 -7.14 -7.50 -4.25
N LEU A 117 -7.36 -8.12 -5.41
CA LEU A 117 -8.11 -7.51 -6.52
C LEU A 117 -9.58 -7.27 -6.16
N HIS A 118 -10.23 -8.21 -5.47
CA HIS A 118 -11.59 -8.02 -4.97
C HIS A 118 -11.68 -6.87 -3.96
N GLN A 119 -10.71 -6.74 -3.06
CA GLN A 119 -10.69 -5.64 -2.11
C GLN A 119 -10.45 -4.29 -2.79
N GLN A 120 -9.63 -4.23 -3.85
CA GLN A 120 -9.48 -3.05 -4.69
C GLN A 120 -10.79 -2.64 -5.34
N HIS A 121 -11.50 -3.60 -5.93
CA HIS A 121 -12.79 -3.35 -6.57
C HIS A 121 -13.83 -2.85 -5.56
N ALA A 122 -13.89 -3.45 -4.37
CA ALA A 122 -14.78 -3.01 -3.29
C ALA A 122 -14.47 -1.58 -2.83
N LEU A 123 -13.19 -1.22 -2.71
CA LEU A 123 -12.77 0.14 -2.31
C LEU A 123 -12.95 1.17 -3.43
N SER A 124 -12.86 0.78 -4.70
CA SER A 124 -13.13 1.66 -5.84
C SER A 124 -14.61 1.93 -6.06
N THR A 125 -15.49 1.07 -5.55
CA THR A 125 -16.95 1.18 -5.67
C THR A 125 -17.62 1.68 -4.38
N ALA A 126 -16.87 1.71 -3.27
CA ALA A 126 -17.33 2.31 -2.03
C ALA A 126 -17.54 3.83 -2.21
N PRO A 127 -18.67 4.39 -1.74
CA PRO A 127 -18.85 5.83 -1.73
C PRO A 127 -17.75 6.47 -0.88
N ALA A 128 -17.12 7.54 -1.39
CA ALA A 128 -16.12 8.29 -0.65
C ALA A 128 -16.67 8.62 0.76
N PRO A 129 -15.87 8.44 1.84
CA PRO A 129 -16.34 8.71 3.19
C PRO A 129 -16.82 10.15 3.25
N THR A 130 -18.13 10.32 3.37
CA THR A 130 -18.77 11.63 3.46
C THR A 130 -18.53 12.12 4.88
N THR A 131 -17.43 12.83 5.10
CA THR A 131 -17.23 13.60 6.33
C THR A 131 -18.31 14.67 6.37
N ARG A 132 -19.42 14.41 7.06
CA ARG A 132 -20.40 15.44 7.39
C ARG A 132 -19.77 16.36 8.44
N PHE A 133 -19.21 17.48 7.99
CA PHE A 133 -18.96 18.61 8.87
C PHE A 133 -20.31 19.19 9.30
N ASN A 134 -20.68 18.97 10.55
CA ASN A 134 -21.75 19.73 11.19
C ASN A 134 -21.12 21.03 11.71
N ALA A 135 -21.09 22.06 10.86
CA ALA A 135 -20.78 23.41 11.32
C ALA A 135 -22.03 23.98 12.00
N SER A 136 -22.19 23.71 13.30
CA SER A 136 -23.08 24.50 14.13
C SER A 136 -22.30 25.75 14.55
N VAL A 137 -22.54 26.85 13.83
CA VAL A 137 -22.14 28.19 14.25
C VAL A 137 -23.03 28.57 15.44
N HIS A 138 -22.42 28.95 16.56
CA HIS A 138 -23.01 29.84 17.57
C HIS A 138 -22.31 31.18 17.44
#